data_AF-A0A3B0SMN2-F1
#
_entry.id   AF-A0A3B0SMN2-F1
#
_cell.length_a   1.000
_cell.length_b   1.000
_cell.length_c   1.000
_cell.angle_alpha   90.00
_cell.angle_beta   90.00
_cell.angle_gamma   90.00
#
_symmetry.space_group_name_H-M   'P 1'
#
loop_
_entity.id
_entity.type
_entity.pdbx_description
1 polymer ?
#
loop_
_entity_poly.entity_id
_entity_poly.type
_entity_poly.pdbx_seq_one_letter_code
_entity_poly.pdbx_strand_id
1 'polypeptide(L)'
;MNVTNTSNDRSGAEAGAAQESREAANPWDIEPPSPELIESPIEFLFVEHNRQRQAANILHLVADGEVDEAGVKKLIDFLDTDFAVHVADEELCFFPLLLQHCPPEDNIDKLIGRLADEHKKDEATVTSITAVLNDVMAGKKLNDKAIRTVRGFAEHILQHLALENAVLLPIARARLNEQALCALSDMMKERRM
;
A
#
# COMPACT_ATOMS: atom_id res chain seq x y z
N MET A 1 56.91 -33.56 -33.25
CA MET A 1 56.54 -32.14 -33.18
C MET A 1 55.15 -32.04 -32.58
N ASN A 2 55.03 -31.24 -31.53
CA ASN A 2 53.85 -31.10 -30.66
C ASN A 2 52.58 -30.73 -31.40
N VAL A 3 51.47 -31.36 -31.02
CA VAL A 3 50.16 -30.70 -30.91
C VAL A 3 49.56 -31.11 -29.57
N THR A 4 49.55 -30.17 -28.63
CA THR A 4 48.91 -30.27 -27.32
C THR A 4 47.40 -30.11 -27.48
N ASN A 5 46.62 -31.15 -27.15
CA ASN A 5 45.17 -31.06 -27.01
C ASN A 5 44.84 -30.88 -25.52
N THR A 6 44.33 -29.71 -25.17
CA THR A 6 43.83 -29.36 -23.84
C THR A 6 42.58 -30.17 -23.53
N SER A 7 42.69 -31.11 -22.60
CA SER A 7 41.55 -31.82 -22.02
C SER A 7 41.19 -31.18 -20.68
N ASN A 8 39.92 -30.77 -20.66
CA ASN A 8 39.02 -30.45 -19.56
C ASN A 8 39.42 -31.00 -18.18
N ASP A 9 39.67 -30.11 -17.23
CA ASP A 9 39.57 -30.43 -15.81
C ASP A 9 39.24 -29.16 -15.01
N ARG A 10 37.98 -29.02 -14.59
CA ARG A 10 37.59 -28.13 -13.49
C ARG A 10 36.54 -28.84 -12.63
N SER A 11 37.10 -29.61 -11.70
CA SER A 11 36.67 -29.75 -10.31
C SER A 11 35.78 -28.61 -9.84
N GLY A 12 34.66 -28.98 -9.21
CA GLY A 12 33.83 -28.06 -8.45
C GLY A 12 34.55 -27.47 -7.25
N ALA A 13 34.13 -26.28 -6.88
CA ALA A 13 34.09 -25.77 -5.52
C ALA A 13 33.25 -24.48 -5.52
N GLU A 14 32.24 -24.49 -4.65
CA GLU A 14 31.73 -23.31 -3.94
C GLU A 14 30.93 -22.27 -4.73
N ALA A 15 29.63 -22.58 -4.91
CA ALA A 15 28.58 -21.58 -4.81
C ALA A 15 27.92 -21.70 -3.43
N GLY A 16 28.66 -21.36 -2.38
CA GLY A 16 28.11 -21.03 -1.08
C GLY A 16 27.81 -19.54 -1.06
N ALA A 17 26.62 -19.13 -1.48
CA ALA A 17 26.18 -17.74 -1.35
C ALA A 17 24.69 -17.68 -0.99
N ALA A 18 24.47 -17.30 0.27
CA ALA A 18 23.28 -16.62 0.78
C ALA A 18 21.92 -17.29 0.50
N GLN A 19 21.65 -18.37 1.22
CA GLN A 19 20.29 -18.63 1.69
C GLN A 19 20.07 -17.73 2.91
N GLU A 20 19.85 -16.43 2.70
CA GLU A 20 19.24 -15.61 3.73
C GLU A 20 17.85 -16.21 3.97
N SER A 21 17.68 -16.81 5.14
CA SER A 21 16.38 -17.18 5.66
C SER A 21 15.54 -15.91 5.71
N ARG A 22 14.68 -15.70 4.72
CA ARG A 22 13.55 -14.78 4.87
C ARG A 22 12.72 -15.34 6.02
N GLU A 23 12.92 -14.82 7.23
CA GLU A 23 11.89 -14.90 8.26
C GLU A 23 10.58 -14.49 7.58
N ALA A 24 9.55 -15.31 7.72
CA ALA A 24 8.25 -14.97 7.19
C ALA A 24 7.87 -13.62 7.79
N ALA A 25 7.61 -12.61 6.94
CA ALA A 25 7.21 -11.29 7.39
C ALA A 25 6.04 -11.44 8.38
N ASN A 26 6.13 -10.75 9.51
CA ASN A 26 5.11 -10.81 10.56
C ASN A 26 3.75 -10.36 9.96
N PRO A 27 2.72 -11.22 9.97
CA PRO A 27 1.43 -10.89 9.34
C PRO A 27 0.65 -9.79 10.07
N TRP A 28 1.11 -9.39 11.26
CA TRP A 28 0.54 -8.35 12.11
C TRP A 28 1.26 -7.00 12.00
N ASP A 29 2.26 -6.88 11.13
CA ASP A 29 2.99 -5.63 10.95
C ASP A 29 2.41 -4.77 9.82
N ILE A 30 2.50 -3.45 10.04
CA ILE A 30 2.27 -2.41 9.04
C ILE A 30 3.56 -1.59 8.96
N GLU A 31 4.35 -1.80 7.92
CA GLU A 31 5.70 -1.26 7.79
C GLU A 31 5.67 0.18 7.27
N PRO A 32 6.15 1.18 8.03
CA PRO A 32 6.17 2.56 7.56
C PRO A 32 7.12 2.74 6.36
N PRO A 33 6.86 3.69 5.45
CA PRO A 33 7.80 3.97 4.38
C PRO A 33 9.08 4.61 4.94
N SER A 34 10.20 4.44 4.23
CA SER A 34 11.39 5.26 4.50
C SER A 34 11.05 6.73 4.20
N PRO A 35 11.36 7.69 5.10
CA PRO A 35 11.03 9.10 4.90
C PRO A 35 11.62 9.68 3.61
N GLU A 36 12.81 9.23 3.22
CA GLU A 36 13.52 9.68 2.02
C GLU A 36 12.81 9.29 0.72
N LEU A 37 11.94 8.26 0.77
CA LEU A 37 11.23 7.77 -0.41
C LEU A 37 10.24 8.80 -0.96
N ILE A 38 9.83 9.79 -0.16
CA ILE A 38 8.91 10.86 -0.60
C ILE A 38 9.47 11.68 -1.77
N GLU A 39 10.79 11.68 -1.97
CA GLU A 39 11.47 12.28 -3.14
C GLU A 39 11.14 11.54 -4.46
N SER A 40 10.62 10.31 -4.37
CA SER A 40 10.14 9.50 -5.49
C SER A 40 8.63 9.25 -5.33
N PRO A 41 7.77 10.25 -5.58
CA PRO A 41 6.40 10.27 -5.08
C PRO A 41 5.52 9.11 -5.58
N ILE A 42 5.73 8.62 -6.80
CA ILE A 42 4.98 7.45 -7.31
C ILE A 42 5.40 6.16 -6.59
N GLU A 43 6.68 6.00 -6.28
CA GLU A 43 7.17 4.85 -5.50
C GLU A 43 6.76 4.96 -4.03
N PHE A 44 6.73 6.18 -3.49
CA PHE A 44 6.19 6.44 -2.17
C PHE A 44 4.71 6.04 -2.05
N LEU A 45 3.85 6.48 -2.98
CA LEU A 45 2.44 6.08 -3.04
C LEU A 45 2.30 4.55 -3.14
N PHE A 46 3.12 3.91 -3.98
CA PHE A 46 3.12 2.45 -4.09
C PHE A 46 3.49 1.73 -2.78
N VAL A 47 4.43 2.26 -2.00
CA VAL A 47 4.76 1.73 -0.67
C VAL A 47 3.65 2.00 0.35
N GLU A 48 3.00 3.17 0.30
CA GLU A 48 1.81 3.44 1.13
C GLU A 48 0.66 2.46 0.79
N HIS A 49 0.48 2.09 -0.49
CA HIS A 49 -0.47 1.05 -0.90
C HIS A 49 -0.13 -0.32 -0.28
N ASN A 50 1.16 -0.64 -0.13
CA ASN A 50 1.55 -1.87 0.55
C ASN A 50 1.16 -1.86 2.04
N ARG A 51 1.23 -0.70 2.71
CA ARG A 51 0.76 -0.55 4.11
C ARG A 51 -0.73 -0.78 4.23
N GLN A 52 -1.50 -0.22 3.31
CA GLN A 52 -2.94 -0.48 3.25
C GLN A 52 -3.27 -1.95 2.98
N ARG A 53 -2.48 -2.63 2.13
CA ARG A 53 -2.62 -4.09 1.92
C ARG A 53 -2.31 -4.88 3.19
N GLN A 54 -1.28 -4.50 3.94
CA GLN A 54 -0.97 -5.11 5.24
C GLN A 54 -2.12 -4.89 6.23
N ALA A 55 -2.67 -3.67 6.30
CA ALA A 55 -3.84 -3.37 7.11
C ALA A 55 -5.06 -4.24 6.73
N ALA A 56 -5.34 -4.41 5.43
CA ALA A 56 -6.40 -5.29 4.94
C ALA A 56 -6.18 -6.76 5.34
N ASN A 57 -4.94 -7.25 5.31
CA ASN A 57 -4.63 -8.61 5.77
C ASN A 57 -4.88 -8.77 7.27
N ILE A 58 -4.51 -7.78 8.08
CA ILE A 58 -4.79 -7.80 9.54
C ILE A 58 -6.30 -7.79 9.80
N LEU A 59 -7.07 -7.00 9.05
CA LEU A 59 -8.54 -7.01 9.14
C LEU A 59 -9.12 -8.42 8.84
N HIS A 60 -8.55 -9.14 7.88
CA HIS A 60 -8.95 -10.54 7.62
C HIS A 60 -8.66 -11.47 8.80
N LEU A 61 -7.47 -11.37 9.41
CA LEU A 61 -7.11 -12.17 10.60
C LEU A 61 -8.09 -11.90 11.75
N VAL A 62 -8.40 -10.63 12.01
CA VAL A 62 -9.37 -10.24 13.05
C VAL A 62 -10.77 -10.79 12.74
N ALA A 63 -11.19 -10.75 11.48
CA ALA A 63 -12.48 -11.32 11.08
C ALA A 63 -12.55 -12.85 11.21
N ASP A 64 -11.40 -13.53 11.15
CA ASP A 64 -11.25 -14.97 11.36
C ASP A 64 -11.16 -15.34 12.85
N GLY A 65 -11.17 -14.33 13.73
CA GLY A 65 -11.13 -14.49 15.18
C GLY A 65 -9.72 -14.60 15.74
N GLU A 66 -8.69 -14.35 14.93
CA GLU A 66 -7.32 -14.22 15.39
C GLU A 66 -7.08 -12.82 15.95
N VAL A 67 -6.29 -12.71 17.02
CA VAL A 67 -6.01 -11.43 17.67
C VAL A 67 -4.56 -11.42 18.14
N ASP A 68 -3.80 -10.44 17.63
CA ASP A 68 -2.55 -9.97 18.22
C ASP A 68 -2.75 -8.53 18.72
N GLU A 69 -2.64 -8.32 20.03
CA GLU A 69 -2.94 -7.02 20.64
C GLU A 69 -2.06 -5.88 20.08
N ALA A 70 -0.78 -6.17 19.81
CA ALA A 70 0.14 -5.17 19.27
C ALA A 70 -0.19 -4.84 17.81
N GLY A 71 -0.48 -5.85 16.99
CA GLY A 71 -0.90 -5.70 15.60
C GLY A 71 -2.23 -4.99 15.44
N VAL A 72 -3.23 -5.33 16.25
CA VAL A 72 -4.53 -4.64 16.24
C VAL A 72 -4.36 -3.18 16.67
N LYS A 73 -3.50 -2.90 17.66
CA LYS A 73 -3.19 -1.51 18.02
C LYS A 73 -2.54 -0.75 16.84
N LYS A 74 -1.56 -1.33 16.16
CA LYS A 74 -0.93 -0.72 14.97
C LYS A 74 -1.96 -0.46 13.87
N LEU A 75 -2.88 -1.39 13.64
CA LEU A 75 -3.96 -1.23 12.67
C LEU A 75 -4.88 -0.06 13.04
N ILE A 76 -5.27 0.09 14.30
CA ILE A 76 -6.06 1.24 14.78
C ILE A 76 -5.29 2.54 14.53
N ASP A 77 -4.03 2.62 14.96
CA ASP A 77 -3.20 3.83 14.79
C ASP A 77 -3.07 4.20 13.29
N PHE A 78 -2.87 3.21 12.42
CA PHE A 78 -2.79 3.39 10.96
C PHE A 78 -4.11 3.92 10.37
N LEU A 79 -5.25 3.31 10.73
CA LEU A 79 -6.56 3.71 10.21
C LEU A 79 -6.97 5.11 10.67
N ASP A 80 -6.66 5.47 11.92
CA ASP A 80 -7.04 6.76 12.50
C ASP A 80 -6.20 7.93 12.00
N THR A 81 -4.96 7.67 11.54
CA THR A 81 -4.01 8.73 11.15
C THR A 81 -3.51 8.55 9.72
N ASP A 82 -2.73 7.51 9.47
CA ASP A 82 -1.97 7.35 8.23
C ASP A 82 -2.86 7.17 7.00
N PHE A 83 -3.99 6.46 7.15
CA PHE A 83 -4.93 6.25 6.04
C PHE A 83 -5.50 7.58 5.53
N ALA A 84 -5.96 8.45 6.44
CA ALA A 84 -6.47 9.78 6.08
C ALA A 84 -5.36 10.68 5.51
N VAL A 85 -4.14 10.57 6.02
CA VAL A 85 -2.98 11.29 5.46
C VAL A 85 -2.75 10.85 4.03
N HIS A 86 -2.72 9.55 3.73
CA HIS A 86 -2.53 9.05 2.37
C HIS A 86 -3.64 9.51 1.42
N VAL A 87 -4.92 9.34 1.79
CA VAL A 87 -6.07 9.78 0.97
C VAL A 87 -5.93 11.26 0.59
N ALA A 88 -5.50 12.11 1.52
CA ALA A 88 -5.33 13.53 1.23
C ALA A 88 -4.05 13.86 0.43
N ASP A 89 -3.01 13.01 0.37
CA ASP A 89 -1.95 13.18 -0.65
C ASP A 89 -2.54 12.98 -2.03
N GLU A 90 -3.44 12.02 -2.16
CA GLU A 90 -4.04 11.70 -3.44
C GLU A 90 -5.00 12.79 -3.89
N GLU A 91 -5.97 13.12 -3.06
CA GLU A 91 -7.04 14.05 -3.45
C GLU A 91 -6.59 15.50 -3.58
N LEU A 92 -5.62 15.94 -2.77
CA LEU A 92 -5.20 17.33 -2.74
C LEU A 92 -3.93 17.60 -3.57
N CYS A 93 -3.13 16.57 -3.87
CA CYS A 93 -1.87 16.73 -4.59
C CYS A 93 -1.83 15.91 -5.87
N PHE A 94 -1.98 14.58 -5.78
CA PHE A 94 -1.75 13.68 -6.91
C PHE A 94 -2.83 13.76 -7.99
N PHE A 95 -4.10 13.65 -7.62
CA PHE A 95 -5.23 13.68 -8.55
C PHE A 95 -5.35 15.01 -9.29
N PRO A 96 -5.25 16.19 -8.63
CA PRO A 96 -5.27 17.47 -9.33
C PRO A 96 -4.11 17.61 -10.33
N LEU A 97 -2.93 17.11 -9.98
CA LEU A 97 -1.78 17.13 -10.89
C LEU A 97 -2.01 16.20 -12.09
N LEU A 98 -2.52 15.00 -11.89
CA LEU A 98 -2.85 14.10 -13.00
C LEU A 98 -3.85 14.70 -13.98
N LEU A 99 -4.89 15.39 -13.49
CA LEU A 99 -5.87 16.06 -14.34
C LEU A 99 -5.25 17.15 -15.24
N GLN A 100 -4.15 17.77 -14.81
CA GLN A 100 -3.45 18.79 -15.60
C GLN A 100 -2.54 18.19 -16.68
N HIS A 101 -2.08 16.96 -16.48
CA HIS A 101 -1.04 16.33 -17.30
C HIS A 101 -1.56 15.20 -18.21
N CYS A 102 -2.75 14.67 -17.97
CA CYS A 102 -3.34 13.63 -18.80
C CYS A 102 -4.23 14.21 -19.90
N PRO A 103 -4.09 13.77 -21.17
CA PRO A 103 -5.01 14.15 -22.22
C PRO A 103 -6.35 13.39 -22.11
N PRO A 104 -7.43 13.86 -22.77
CA PRO A 104 -8.77 13.27 -22.65
C PRO A 104 -8.86 11.77 -22.99
N GLU A 105 -7.98 11.26 -23.86
CA GLU A 105 -7.97 9.87 -24.28
C GLU A 105 -7.66 8.90 -23.13
N ASP A 106 -6.97 9.37 -22.08
CA ASP A 106 -6.67 8.57 -20.90
C ASP A 106 -7.91 8.35 -20.00
N ASN A 107 -8.99 9.12 -20.19
CA ASN A 107 -10.21 9.08 -19.37
C ASN A 107 -9.94 9.19 -17.86
N ILE A 108 -8.92 9.96 -17.48
CA ILE A 108 -8.43 10.04 -16.09
C ILE A 108 -9.47 10.66 -15.15
N ASP A 109 -10.31 11.56 -15.66
CA ASP A 109 -11.36 12.27 -14.93
C ASP A 109 -12.40 11.31 -14.34
N LYS A 110 -12.82 10.31 -15.12
CA LYS A 110 -13.76 9.28 -14.67
C LYS A 110 -13.13 8.36 -13.63
N LEU A 111 -11.85 8.02 -13.82
CA LEU A 111 -11.12 7.17 -12.88
C LEU A 111 -10.97 7.88 -11.53
N ILE A 112 -10.49 9.12 -11.52
CA ILE A 112 -10.35 9.93 -10.31
C ILE A 112 -11.70 10.15 -9.63
N GLY A 113 -12.76 10.47 -10.40
CA GLY A 113 -14.10 10.66 -9.84
C GLY A 113 -14.60 9.40 -9.12
N ARG A 114 -14.33 8.22 -9.67
CA ARG A 114 -14.64 6.95 -9.02
C ARG A 114 -13.84 6.76 -7.72
N LEU A 115 -12.53 6.99 -7.74
CA LEU A 115 -11.66 6.79 -6.57
C LEU A 115 -12.05 7.73 -5.42
N ALA A 116 -12.29 9.01 -5.71
CA ALA A 116 -12.76 9.97 -4.70
C ALA A 116 -14.14 9.59 -4.11
N ASP A 117 -15.04 9.06 -4.93
CA ASP A 117 -16.33 8.53 -4.46
C ASP A 117 -16.17 7.25 -3.59
N GLU A 118 -15.10 6.49 -3.76
CA GLU A 118 -14.74 5.35 -2.91
C GLU A 118 -14.16 5.86 -1.58
N HIS A 119 -13.18 6.78 -1.59
CA HIS A 119 -12.61 7.39 -0.39
C HIS A 119 -13.64 8.02 0.54
N LYS A 120 -14.63 8.74 -0.03
CA LYS A 120 -15.71 9.34 0.75
C LYS A 120 -16.55 8.30 1.52
N LYS A 121 -16.71 7.09 0.98
CA LYS A 121 -17.42 6.01 1.67
C LYS A 121 -16.53 5.36 2.73
N ASP A 122 -15.23 5.34 2.49
CA ASP A 122 -14.25 4.77 3.41
C ASP A 122 -14.12 5.58 4.69
N GLU A 123 -14.18 6.91 4.64
CA GLU A 123 -14.13 7.77 5.83
C GLU A 123 -15.14 7.35 6.92
N ALA A 124 -16.40 7.13 6.52
CA ALA A 124 -17.44 6.67 7.44
C ALA A 124 -17.24 5.21 7.88
N THR A 125 -16.68 4.39 7.00
CA THR A 125 -16.43 2.97 7.27
C THR A 125 -15.28 2.79 8.25
N VAL A 126 -14.19 3.54 8.11
CA VAL A 126 -13.03 3.56 9.01
C VAL A 126 -13.46 3.82 10.44
N THR A 127 -14.32 4.83 10.68
CA THR A 127 -14.85 5.11 12.03
C THR A 127 -15.57 3.89 12.63
N SER A 128 -16.35 3.18 11.82
CA SER A 128 -17.07 1.98 12.25
C SER A 128 -16.12 0.81 12.51
N ILE A 129 -15.07 0.65 11.70
CA ILE A 129 -14.05 -0.38 11.84
C ILE A 129 -13.21 -0.14 13.09
N THR A 130 -12.73 1.08 13.34
CA THR A 130 -11.97 1.41 14.55
C THR A 130 -12.78 1.10 15.81
N ALA A 131 -14.09 1.37 15.83
CA ALA A 131 -14.95 1.00 16.96
C ALA A 131 -15.01 -0.52 17.18
N VAL A 132 -15.12 -1.30 16.09
CA VAL A 132 -15.10 -2.77 16.14
C VAL A 132 -13.75 -3.30 16.64
N LEU A 133 -12.63 -2.73 16.20
CA LEU A 133 -11.29 -3.12 16.64
C LEU A 133 -11.07 -2.82 18.13
N ASN A 134 -11.57 -1.68 18.63
CA ASN A 134 -11.54 -1.37 20.06
C ASN A 134 -12.36 -2.37 20.89
N ASP A 135 -13.49 -2.84 20.37
CA ASP A 135 -14.26 -3.91 21.02
C ASP A 135 -13.48 -5.23 21.08
N VAL A 136 -12.73 -5.58 20.03
CA VAL A 136 -11.82 -6.74 20.01
C VAL A 136 -10.73 -6.60 21.07
N MET A 137 -10.10 -5.42 21.16
CA MET A 137 -9.09 -5.11 22.19
C MET A 137 -9.65 -5.18 23.62
N ALA A 138 -10.95 -4.95 23.80
CA ALA A 138 -11.64 -5.14 25.07
C ALA A 138 -12.03 -6.61 25.35
N GLY A 139 -11.59 -7.56 24.51
CA GLY A 139 -11.88 -8.99 24.64
C GLY A 139 -13.29 -9.39 24.18
N LYS A 140 -14.01 -8.52 23.47
CA LYS A 140 -15.35 -8.86 22.96
C LYS A 140 -15.23 -9.69 21.68
N LYS A 141 -16.10 -10.70 21.57
CA LYS A 141 -16.24 -11.46 20.33
C LYS A 141 -17.02 -10.67 19.30
N LEU A 142 -16.55 -10.70 18.06
CA LEU A 142 -17.29 -10.13 16.93
C LEU A 142 -18.54 -10.95 16.64
N ASN A 143 -19.64 -10.26 16.33
CA ASN A 143 -20.84 -10.89 15.78
C ASN A 143 -20.74 -10.95 14.24
N ASP A 144 -21.62 -11.74 13.61
CA ASP A 144 -21.60 -11.94 12.16
C ASP A 144 -21.71 -10.64 11.35
N LYS A 145 -22.40 -9.62 11.88
CA LYS A 145 -22.50 -8.32 11.21
C LYS A 145 -21.14 -7.62 11.21
N ALA A 146 -20.47 -7.56 12.36
CA ALA A 146 -19.14 -6.97 12.48
C ALA A 146 -18.12 -7.70 11.60
N ILE A 147 -18.13 -9.04 11.60
CA ILE A 147 -17.27 -9.86 10.74
C ILE A 147 -17.48 -9.51 9.25
N ARG A 148 -18.73 -9.42 8.79
CA ARG A 148 -19.03 -9.02 7.40
C ARG A 148 -18.56 -7.60 7.09
N THR A 149 -18.72 -6.66 8.01
CA THR A 149 -18.26 -5.27 7.82
C THR A 149 -16.75 -5.21 7.71
N VAL A 150 -16.02 -5.89 8.60
CA VAL A 150 -14.54 -5.95 8.58
C VAL A 150 -14.02 -6.59 7.29
N ARG A 151 -14.56 -7.74 6.89
CA ARG A 151 -14.19 -8.41 5.62
C ARG A 151 -14.51 -7.56 4.40
N GLY A 152 -15.69 -6.96 4.36
CA GLY A 152 -16.10 -6.11 3.24
C GLY A 152 -15.20 -4.90 3.07
N PHE A 153 -14.76 -4.28 4.16
CA PHE A 153 -13.82 -3.16 4.10
C PHE A 153 -12.41 -3.60 3.66
N ALA A 154 -11.91 -4.72 4.17
CA ALA A 154 -10.62 -5.28 3.73
C ALA A 154 -10.62 -5.60 2.23
N GLU A 155 -11.68 -6.25 1.73
CA GLU A 155 -11.85 -6.54 0.31
C GLU A 155 -11.95 -5.27 -0.54
N HIS A 156 -12.62 -4.23 -0.03
CA HIS A 156 -12.72 -2.94 -0.70
C HIS A 156 -11.35 -2.28 -0.88
N ILE A 157 -10.55 -2.17 0.20
CA ILE A 157 -9.18 -1.65 0.14
C ILE A 157 -8.38 -2.41 -0.93
N LEU A 158 -8.41 -3.74 -0.92
CA LEU A 158 -7.63 -4.55 -1.86
C LEU A 158 -8.06 -4.32 -3.33
N GLN A 159 -9.35 -4.12 -3.59
CA GLN A 159 -9.87 -3.82 -4.92
C GLN A 159 -9.52 -2.40 -5.38
N HIS A 160 -9.61 -1.43 -4.46
CA HIS A 160 -9.22 -0.05 -4.68
C HIS A 160 -7.73 0.03 -5.08
N LEU A 161 -6.86 -0.54 -4.25
CA LEU A 161 -5.43 -0.62 -4.53
C LEU A 161 -5.10 -1.36 -5.82
N ALA A 162 -5.87 -2.38 -6.20
CA ALA A 162 -5.66 -3.09 -7.45
C ALA A 162 -5.90 -2.16 -8.66
N LEU A 163 -6.93 -1.32 -8.60
CA LEU A 163 -7.22 -0.34 -9.63
C LEU A 163 -6.12 0.72 -9.72
N GLU A 164 -5.69 1.26 -8.59
CA GLU A 164 -4.67 2.30 -8.58
C GLU A 164 -3.31 1.79 -9.06
N ASN A 165 -2.87 0.64 -8.52
CA ASN A 165 -1.58 0.06 -8.89
C ASN A 165 -1.53 -0.42 -10.34
N ALA A 166 -2.64 -0.94 -10.88
CA ALA A 166 -2.67 -1.51 -12.23
C ALA A 166 -3.05 -0.49 -13.31
N VAL A 167 -3.67 0.64 -12.95
CA VAL A 167 -4.18 1.63 -13.91
C VAL A 167 -3.68 3.03 -13.59
N LEU A 168 -3.96 3.55 -12.41
CA LEU A 168 -3.66 4.95 -12.07
C LEU A 168 -2.16 5.24 -12.06
N LEU A 169 -1.36 4.47 -11.29
CA LEU A 169 0.08 4.68 -11.18
C LEU A 169 0.80 4.46 -12.53
N PRO A 170 0.45 3.47 -13.36
CA PRO A 170 0.99 3.35 -14.72
C PRO A 170 0.70 4.57 -15.60
N ILE A 171 -0.51 5.13 -15.57
CA ILE A 171 -0.84 6.37 -16.30
C ILE A 171 0.03 7.52 -15.77
N ALA A 172 0.15 7.65 -14.45
CA ALA A 172 0.99 8.67 -13.84
C ALA A 172 2.45 8.60 -14.30
N ARG A 173 3.05 7.40 -14.31
CA ARG A 173 4.42 7.19 -14.81
C ARG A 173 4.57 7.57 -16.28
N ALA A 174 3.53 7.38 -17.10
CA ALA A 174 3.55 7.73 -18.52
C ALA A 174 3.34 9.24 -18.79
N ARG A 175 2.70 9.98 -17.87
CA ARG A 175 2.25 11.36 -18.08
C ARG A 175 3.01 12.42 -17.28
N LEU A 176 3.49 12.08 -16.09
CA LEU A 176 4.21 13.01 -15.24
C LEU A 176 5.69 13.04 -15.62
N ASN A 177 6.17 14.22 -16.03
CA ASN A 177 7.59 14.45 -16.26
C ASN A 177 8.31 14.78 -14.95
N GLU A 178 9.64 14.92 -15.00
CA GLU A 178 10.48 15.21 -13.82
C GLU A 178 10.01 16.46 -13.06
N GLN A 179 9.62 17.54 -13.76
CA GLN A 179 9.15 18.76 -13.12
C GLN A 179 7.85 18.54 -12.35
N ALA A 180 6.91 17.78 -12.92
CA ALA A 180 5.65 17.44 -12.27
C ALA A 180 5.87 16.51 -11.06
N LEU A 181 6.80 15.55 -11.17
CA LEU A 181 7.16 14.67 -10.06
C LEU A 181 7.81 15.44 -8.90
N CYS A 182 8.71 16.38 -9.18
CA CYS A 182 9.27 17.27 -8.15
C CYS A 182 8.16 18.08 -7.47
N ALA A 183 7.25 18.68 -8.25
CA ALA A 183 6.13 19.44 -7.69
C ALA A 183 5.21 18.58 -6.81
N LEU A 184 4.91 17.34 -7.23
CA LEU A 184 4.14 16.39 -6.44
C LEU A 184 4.81 16.08 -5.10
N SER A 185 6.11 15.76 -5.13
CA SER A 185 6.90 15.50 -3.93
C SER A 185 6.87 16.69 -2.96
N ASP A 186 7.05 17.92 -3.47
CA ASP A 186 7.03 19.13 -2.63
C ASP A 186 5.66 19.37 -1.99
N MET A 187 4.56 19.21 -2.74
CA MET A 187 3.20 19.34 -2.22
C MET A 187 2.90 18.30 -1.11
N MET A 188 3.30 17.05 -1.34
CA MET A 188 3.12 15.96 -0.37
C MET A 188 3.94 16.21 0.91
N LYS A 189 5.16 16.72 0.77
CA LYS A 189 6.02 17.12 1.90
C LYS A 189 5.42 18.25 2.71
N GLU A 190 4.99 19.33 2.06
CA GLU A 190 4.40 20.51 2.74
C GLU A 190 3.17 20.12 3.56
N ARG A 191 2.34 19.24 3.04
CA ARG A 191 1.11 18.78 3.71
C ARG A 191 1.36 17.88 4.93
N ARG A 192 2.54 17.25 5.00
CA ARG A 192 2.93 16.31 6.08
C ARG A 192 3.76 16.98 7.19
N MET A 193 4.07 18.28 7.07
CA MET A 193 4.73 19.11 8.10
C MET A 193 3.74 19.68 9.12
#